data_AF-A0A3N5KHA4-F1
#
_entry.id   AF-A0A3N5KHA4-F1
#
_cell.length_a   1.000
_cell.length_b   1.000
_cell.length_c   1.000
_cell.angle_alpha   90.00
_cell.angle_beta   90.00
_cell.angle_gamma   90.00
#
_symmetry.space_group_name_H-M   'P 1'
#
loop_
_entity.id
_entity.type
_entity.pdbx_description
1 polymer ?
#
loop_
_entity_poly.entity_id
_entity_poly.type
_entity_poly.pdbx_seq_one_letter_code
_entity_poly.pdbx_strand_id
1 'polypeptide(L)'
;MITVLAGGVGAARFLSGLIQVRPQSEITAVVNTGDDVAMHGLRISPDLDTVTYTLASAINPETGWGLVGETWQAMGALERYADVRPLASGAGATWFRLGDKDLATHMYRTHR
;
A
#
# COMPACT_ATOMS: atom_id res chain seq x y z
N MET A 1 -18.65 16.24 12.29
CA MET A 1 -18.33 15.26 11.23
C MET A 1 -17.52 15.97 10.15
N ILE A 2 -16.34 15.45 9.83
CA ILE A 2 -15.41 15.98 8.83
C ILE A 2 -15.16 14.87 7.81
N THR A 3 -15.35 15.17 6.53
CA THR A 3 -15.02 14.26 5.43
C THR A 3 -13.79 14.76 4.69
N VAL A 4 -12.82 13.88 4.49
CA VAL A 4 -11.55 14.18 3.81
C VAL A 4 -11.46 13.34 2.54
N LEU A 5 -11.25 13.99 1.39
CA LEU A 5 -10.80 13.29 0.19
C LEU A 5 -9.31 13.03 0.31
N ALA A 6 -8.89 11.77 0.25
CA ALA A 6 -7.54 11.35 0.57
C ALA A 6 -6.89 10.56 -0.56
N GLY A 7 -5.62 10.83 -0.82
CA GLY A 7 -4.77 10.08 -1.75
C GLY A 7 -3.30 10.34 -1.43
N GLY A 8 -2.49 9.29 -1.55
CA GLY A 8 -1.06 9.28 -1.28
C GLY A 8 -0.64 9.62 0.14
N VAL A 9 0.68 9.74 0.30
CA VAL A 9 1.36 10.04 1.56
C VAL A 9 0.94 11.40 2.15
N GLY A 10 0.68 12.39 1.30
CA GLY A 10 0.29 13.73 1.72
C GLY A 10 -1.02 13.74 2.52
N ALA A 11 -2.05 13.05 2.01
CA ALA A 11 -3.33 12.92 2.70
C ALA A 11 -3.20 12.08 3.98
N ALA A 12 -2.40 11.01 3.96
CA ALA A 12 -2.13 10.22 5.15
C ALA A 12 -1.50 11.05 6.27
N ARG A 13 -0.51 11.90 5.96
CA ARG A 13 0.09 12.85 6.91
C ARG A 13 -0.90 13.90 7.42
N PHE A 14 -1.75 14.42 6.54
CA PHE A 14 -2.83 15.34 6.94
C PHE A 14 -3.77 14.67 7.95
N LEU A 15 -4.21 13.44 7.67
CA LEU A 15 -5.07 12.66 8.56
C LEU A 15 -4.37 12.39 9.90
N SER A 16 -3.08 12.04 9.92
CA SER A 16 -2.31 11.87 11.16
C SER A 16 -2.29 13.12 12.04
N GLY A 17 -2.28 14.32 11.45
CA GLY A 17 -2.42 15.57 12.20
C GLY A 17 -3.87 15.81 12.65
N LEU A 18 -4.84 15.56 11.77
CA LEU A 18 -6.26 15.79 12.05
C LEU A 18 -6.77 14.97 13.25
N ILE A 19 -6.36 13.70 13.36
CA ILE A 19 -6.76 12.83 14.47
C ILE A 19 -6.19 13.26 15.83
N GLN A 20 -5.19 14.15 15.86
CA GLN A 20 -4.65 14.71 17.12
C GLN A 20 -5.50 15.86 17.65
N VAL A 21 -6.31 16.49 16.80
CA VAL A 21 -7.11 17.68 17.15
C VAL A 21 -8.62 17.45 17.05
N ARG A 22 -9.05 16.31 16.49
CA ARG A 22 -10.45 15.90 16.38
C ARG A 22 -10.62 14.43 16.74
N PRO A 23 -11.73 14.02 17.37
CA PRO A 23 -12.01 12.61 17.63
C PRO A 23 -12.06 11.80 16.33
N GLN A 24 -11.41 10.63 16.31
CA GLN A 24 -11.38 9.75 15.13
C GLN A 24 -12.80 9.36 14.66
N SER A 25 -13.74 9.17 15.58
CA SER A 25 -15.14 8.85 15.29
C SER A 25 -15.90 9.94 14.53
N GLU A 26 -15.36 11.16 14.44
CA GLU A 26 -15.95 12.25 13.68
C GLU A 26 -15.32 12.45 12.30
N ILE A 27 -14.30 11.66 11.94
CA ILE A 27 -13.53 11.80 10.70
C ILE A 27 -13.90 10.64 9.77
N THR A 28 -14.17 10.96 8.51
CA THR A 28 -14.34 9.96 7.45
C THR A 28 -13.40 10.30 6.31
N ALA A 29 -12.53 9.36 5.92
CA ALA A 29 -11.68 9.49 4.75
C ALA A 29 -12.32 8.77 3.55
N VAL A 30 -12.50 9.48 2.45
CA VAL A 30 -12.85 8.91 1.14
C VAL A 30 -11.54 8.81 0.35
N VAL A 31 -11.04 7.59 0.21
CA VAL A 31 -9.68 7.35 -0.30
C VAL A 31 -9.72 7.04 -1.80
N ASN A 32 -8.74 7.60 -2.53
CA ASN A 32 -8.51 7.35 -3.94
C ASN A 32 -8.31 5.86 -4.23
N THR A 33 -8.88 5.40 -5.34
CA THR A 33 -8.74 4.03 -5.88
C THR A 33 -8.30 4.04 -7.34
N GLY A 34 -7.94 5.23 -7.88
CA GLY A 34 -7.43 5.36 -9.25
C GLY A 34 -6.09 4.66 -9.48
N ASP A 35 -5.34 4.41 -8.39
CA ASP A 35 -4.07 3.70 -8.41
C ASP A 35 -4.21 2.21 -8.04
N ASP A 36 -5.44 1.72 -7.86
CA ASP A 36 -5.68 0.31 -7.59
C ASP A 36 -5.29 -0.54 -8.80
N VAL A 37 -4.59 -1.65 -8.55
CA VAL A 37 -4.09 -2.52 -9.61
C VAL A 37 -4.16 -3.99 -9.22
N ALA A 38 -4.42 -4.84 -10.22
CA ALA A 38 -4.23 -6.28 -10.10
C ALA A 38 -2.83 -6.64 -10.60
N MET A 39 -1.97 -7.14 -9.72
CA MET A 39 -0.59 -7.54 -10.06
C MET A 39 -0.26 -8.86 -9.38
N HIS A 40 0.38 -9.79 -10.10
CA HIS A 40 0.70 -11.13 -9.59
C HIS A 40 -0.50 -11.92 -9.04
N GLY A 41 -1.70 -11.64 -9.55
CA GLY A 41 -2.95 -12.23 -9.05
C GLY A 41 -3.46 -11.63 -7.74
N LEU A 42 -2.83 -10.57 -7.24
CA LEU A 42 -3.20 -9.88 -6.01
C LEU A 42 -3.84 -8.52 -6.31
N ARG A 43 -4.79 -8.09 -5.46
CA ARG A 43 -5.36 -6.74 -5.48
C ARG A 43 -4.55 -5.80 -4.57
N ILE A 44 -3.99 -4.76 -5.17
CA ILE A 44 -3.16 -3.75 -4.52
C ILE A 44 -3.92 -2.43 -4.56
N SER A 45 -3.98 -1.73 -3.44
CA SER A 45 -4.68 -0.45 -3.30
C SER A 45 -3.78 0.55 -2.57
N PRO A 46 -2.82 1.19 -3.27
CA PRO A 46 -1.70 1.90 -2.65
C PRO A 46 -2.11 3.00 -1.68
N ASP A 47 -3.14 3.77 -2.02
CA ASP A 47 -3.59 4.90 -1.20
C ASP A 47 -4.35 4.45 0.05
N LEU A 48 -5.18 3.41 -0.08
CA LEU A 48 -5.84 2.77 1.06
C LEU A 48 -4.80 2.18 2.01
N ASP A 49 -3.79 1.49 1.48
CA ASP A 49 -2.68 0.92 2.26
C ASP A 49 -1.86 2.01 2.95
N THR A 50 -1.48 3.06 2.24
CA THR A 50 -0.71 4.18 2.78
C THR A 50 -1.45 4.88 3.92
N VAL A 51 -2.73 5.20 3.76
CA VAL A 51 -3.56 5.81 4.82
C VAL A 51 -3.67 4.88 6.02
N THR A 52 -3.96 3.60 5.78
CA THR A 52 -4.12 2.60 6.84
C THR A 52 -2.84 2.42 7.65
N TYR A 53 -1.71 2.19 6.99
CA TYR A 53 -0.42 1.95 7.65
C TYR A 53 0.10 3.18 8.38
N THR A 54 -0.11 4.37 7.82
CA THR A 54 0.29 5.63 8.45
C THR A 54 -0.50 5.88 9.73
N LEU A 55 -1.83 5.73 9.71
CA LEU A 55 -2.69 5.94 10.88
C LEU A 55 -2.53 4.84 11.94
N ALA A 56 -2.13 3.63 11.53
CA ALA A 56 -1.79 2.53 12.43
C ALA A 56 -0.36 2.64 13.02
N SER A 57 0.39 3.69 12.71
CA SER A 57 1.81 3.83 13.09
C SER A 57 2.68 2.65 12.64
N ALA A 58 2.30 2.01 11.53
CA ALA A 58 2.98 0.86 10.95
C ALA A 58 3.88 1.22 9.75
N ILE A 59 3.75 2.44 9.23
CA ILE A 59 4.58 2.98 8.14
C ILE A 59 6.05 3.02 8.57
N ASN A 60 6.97 2.78 7.64
CA ASN A 60 8.40 2.99 7.87
C ASN A 60 8.68 4.51 8.00
N PRO A 61 9.16 4.99 9.16
CA PRO A 61 9.39 6.41 9.39
C PRO A 61 10.59 6.96 8.60
N GLU A 62 11.53 6.12 8.17
CA GLU A 62 12.73 6.55 7.46
C GLU A 62 12.44 6.83 5.98
N THR A 63 11.68 5.95 5.33
CA THR A 63 11.31 6.09 3.92
C THR A 63 10.03 6.91 3.72
N GLY A 64 9.15 6.94 4.73
CA GLY A 64 7.83 7.58 4.65
C GLY A 64 6.79 6.79 3.84
N TRP A 65 7.13 5.57 3.43
CA TRP A 65 6.28 4.63 2.68
C TRP A 65 6.69 3.18 2.96
N GLY A 66 5.78 2.23 2.74
CA GLY A 66 5.98 0.83 3.10
C GLY A 66 5.91 0.60 4.62
N LEU A 67 5.96 -0.66 5.04
CA LEU A 67 5.85 -1.05 6.46
C LEU A 67 7.21 -0.99 7.19
N VAL A 68 7.17 -0.76 8.49
CA VAL A 68 8.37 -0.81 9.34
C VAL A 68 8.99 -2.21 9.35
N GLY A 69 10.31 -2.28 9.19
CA GLY A 69 11.06 -3.54 9.15
C GLY A 69 10.64 -4.45 7.99
N GLU A 70 10.28 -3.86 6.86
CA GLU A 70 9.94 -4.57 5.64
C GLU A 70 11.17 -5.23 5.00
N THR A 71 10.96 -6.39 4.36
CA THR A 71 11.96 -7.05 3.53
C THR A 71 11.46 -7.16 2.09
N TRP A 72 12.39 -7.44 1.17
CA TRP A 72 12.12 -7.45 -0.28
C TRP A 72 12.53 -8.78 -0.93
N GLN A 73 12.50 -9.88 -0.17
CA GLN A 73 13.01 -11.17 -0.60
C GLN A 73 12.17 -11.76 -1.73
N ALA A 74 10.84 -11.64 -1.65
CA ALA A 74 9.95 -12.11 -2.71
C ALA A 74 10.21 -11.37 -4.02
N MET A 75 10.32 -10.05 -3.98
CA MET A 75 10.58 -9.24 -5.18
C MET A 75 11.98 -9.50 -5.75
N GLY A 76 13.01 -9.60 -4.91
CA GLY A 76 14.37 -9.95 -5.36
C GLY A 76 14.43 -11.35 -5.98
N ALA A 77 13.68 -12.32 -5.44
CA ALA A 77 13.55 -13.63 -6.06
C ALA A 77 12.79 -13.57 -7.39
N LEU A 78 11.77 -12.72 -7.50
CA LEU A 78 10.92 -12.54 -8.66
C LEU A 78 11.65 -11.88 -9.84
N GLU A 79 12.55 -10.93 -9.57
CA GLU A 79 13.38 -10.25 -10.58
C GLU A 79 14.14 -11.25 -11.46
N ARG A 80 14.57 -12.39 -10.91
CA ARG A 80 15.27 -13.46 -11.66
C ARG A 80 14.44 -14.08 -12.79
N TYR A 81 13.12 -13.96 -12.73
CA TYR A 81 12.23 -14.47 -13.76
C TYR A 81 11.91 -13.44 -14.85
N ALA A 82 12.29 -12.17 -14.67
CA ALA A 82 11.95 -11.09 -15.61
C ALA A 82 12.52 -11.33 -17.01
N ASP A 83 13.74 -11.85 -17.10
CA ASP A 83 14.45 -12.10 -18.37
C ASP A 83 14.03 -13.40 -19.06
N VAL A 84 13.44 -14.34 -18.32
CA VAL A 84 13.07 -15.68 -18.82
C VAL A 84 11.56 -15.89 -18.95
N ARG A 85 10.76 -14.89 -18.62
CA ARG A 85 9.29 -15.00 -18.73
C ARG A 85 8.85 -15.11 -20.20
N PRO A 86 7.79 -15.85 -20.50
CA PRO A 86 7.16 -15.82 -21.82
C PRO A 86 6.71 -14.40 -22.18
N LEU A 87 6.82 -13.99 -23.44
CA LEU A 87 6.43 -12.65 -23.91
C LEU A 87 4.96 -12.31 -23.61
N ALA A 88 4.08 -13.31 -23.59
CA ALA A 88 2.66 -13.15 -23.29
C ALA A 88 2.35 -13.20 -21.78
N SER A 89 3.35 -13.37 -20.91
CA SER A 89 3.15 -13.51 -19.47
C SER A 89 3.16 -12.16 -18.75
N GLY A 90 2.16 -11.93 -17.89
CA GLY A 90 2.17 -10.83 -16.92
C GLY A 90 3.05 -11.07 -15.69
N ALA A 91 3.77 -12.20 -15.62
CA ALA A 91 4.67 -12.52 -14.51
C ALA A 91 5.90 -11.61 -14.47
N GLY A 92 6.52 -11.47 -13.30
CA GLY A 92 7.78 -10.72 -13.18
C GLY A 92 7.67 -9.20 -13.39
N ALA A 93 6.46 -8.62 -13.28
CA ALA A 93 6.32 -7.17 -13.16
C ALA A 93 6.99 -6.67 -11.86
N THR A 94 7.82 -5.63 -11.95
CA THR A 94 8.59 -5.09 -10.82
C THR A 94 8.51 -3.56 -10.70
N TRP A 95 7.68 -2.92 -11.53
CA TRP A 95 7.49 -1.46 -11.55
C TRP A 95 6.91 -0.94 -10.23
N PHE A 96 6.09 -1.75 -9.55
CA PHE A 96 5.64 -1.53 -8.18
C PHE A 96 6.27 -2.61 -7.31
N ARG A 97 7.01 -2.20 -6.27
CA ARG A 97 7.64 -3.16 -5.37
C ARG A 97 6.67 -3.56 -4.27
N LEU A 98 6.54 -4.87 -4.03
CA LEU A 98 5.74 -5.44 -2.96
C LEU A 98 6.65 -5.93 -1.83
N GLY A 99 6.50 -5.34 -0.65
CA GLY A 99 7.21 -5.79 0.54
C GLY A 99 6.69 -7.14 1.03
N ASP A 100 7.53 -7.92 1.69
CA ASP A 100 7.16 -9.27 2.16
C ASP A 100 6.02 -9.22 3.20
N LYS A 101 5.97 -8.20 4.07
CA LYS A 101 4.83 -7.96 4.98
C LYS A 101 3.64 -7.39 4.24
N ASP A 102 3.85 -6.46 3.31
CA ASP A 102 2.78 -5.84 2.51
C ASP A 102 2.01 -6.88 1.68
N LEU A 103 2.70 -7.91 1.17
CA LEU A 103 2.09 -9.06 0.50
C LEU A 103 0.99 -9.71 1.34
N ALA A 104 1.12 -9.76 2.67
CA ALA A 104 0.10 -10.33 3.54
C ALA A 104 -1.23 -9.55 3.45
N THR A 105 -1.16 -8.22 3.41
CA THR A 105 -2.35 -7.36 3.23
C THR A 105 -3.01 -7.63 1.89
N HIS A 106 -2.22 -7.74 0.83
CA HIS A 106 -2.76 -8.00 -0.51
C HIS A 106 -3.37 -9.40 -0.64
N MET A 107 -2.73 -10.43 -0.07
CA MET A 107 -3.29 -11.79 -0.01
C MET A 107 -4.62 -11.79 0.75
N TYR A 108 -4.66 -11.18 1.93
CA TYR A 108 -5.89 -11.06 2.71
C TYR A 108 -6.99 -10.31 1.96
N ARG A 109 -6.69 -9.13 1.40
CA ARG A 109 -7.64 -8.32 0.62
C ARG A 109 -8.20 -9.06 -0.59
N THR A 110 -7.37 -9.84 -1.26
CA THR A 110 -7.74 -10.54 -2.49
C THR A 110 -8.73 -11.67 -2.22
N HIS A 111 -8.65 -12.28 -1.03
CA HIS A 111 -9.41 -13.49 -0.69
C HIS A 111 -10.47 -13.33 0.41
N ARG A 112 -10.64 -12.13 0.96
CA ARG A 112 -11.70 -11.82 1.94
C ARG A 112 -13.08 -11.64 1.31
#